data_AF-A0A1T4V4V1-F1
#
_entry.id   AF-A0A1T4V4V1-F1
#
_cell.length_a   1.000
_cell.length_b   1.000
_cell.length_c   1.000
_cell.angle_alpha   90.00
_cell.angle_beta   90.00
_cell.angle_gamma   90.00
#
_symmetry.space_group_name_H-M   'P 1'
#
loop_
_entity.id
_entity.type
_entity.pdbx_description
1 polymer ?
#
loop_
_entity_poly.entity_id
_entity_poly.type
_entity_poly.pdbx_seq_one_letter_code
_entity_poly.pdbx_strand_id
1 'polypeptide(L)'
;MTLHLNVFVCLVAIIGWSMHLEAAGEETAQFEKPIWLYKDGRQVPQETLETISINCGIEDAMNRVANAKDGEFEAAFEALLAASECFNAYGFKQVSTEEK
;
A
#
# COMPACT_ATOMS: atom_id res chain seq x y z
N MET A 1 24.89 -41.47 -5.15
CA MET A 1 25.70 -40.23 -5.22
C MET A 1 25.92 -39.91 -6.69
N THR A 2 25.06 -39.07 -7.29
CA THR A 2 25.35 -38.38 -8.56
C THR A 2 24.42 -37.16 -8.68
N LEU A 3 24.98 -35.95 -8.64
CA LEU A 3 24.38 -34.72 -9.13
C LEU A 3 24.53 -34.68 -10.66
N HIS A 4 23.55 -34.12 -11.39
CA HIS A 4 23.67 -32.79 -12.02
C HIS A 4 22.58 -32.50 -13.08
N LEU A 5 22.05 -31.29 -12.95
CA LEU A 5 21.60 -30.34 -14.00
C LEU A 5 20.29 -30.60 -14.78
N ASN A 6 19.23 -29.99 -14.23
CA ASN A 6 18.07 -29.47 -14.94
C ASN A 6 18.39 -28.06 -15.47
N VAL A 7 18.78 -27.95 -16.75
CA VAL A 7 18.84 -26.66 -17.46
C VAL A 7 18.52 -26.93 -18.93
N PHE A 8 17.31 -27.34 -19.32
CA PHE A 8 16.94 -27.34 -20.75
C PHE A 8 15.44 -27.50 -21.09
N VAL A 9 14.50 -27.07 -20.25
CA VAL A 9 13.08 -27.05 -20.68
C VAL A 9 12.33 -25.88 -20.02
N CYS A 10 12.48 -24.66 -20.54
CA CYS A 10 11.54 -23.56 -20.27
C CYS A 10 11.71 -22.40 -21.26
N LEU A 11 11.94 -22.69 -22.55
CA LEU A 11 12.20 -21.67 -23.57
C LEU A 11 11.53 -21.96 -24.92
N VAL A 12 10.26 -22.38 -24.94
CA VAL A 12 9.39 -22.25 -26.14
C VAL A 12 7.91 -22.23 -25.69
N ALA A 13 7.26 -21.05 -25.64
CA ALA A 13 5.79 -20.83 -25.83
C ALA A 13 5.28 -19.48 -25.26
N ILE A 14 5.88 -18.33 -25.59
CA ILE A 14 5.29 -17.00 -25.27
C ILE A 14 5.28 -16.07 -26.50
N ILE A 15 5.19 -16.64 -27.71
CA ILE A 15 5.06 -15.85 -28.94
C ILE A 15 3.85 -16.39 -29.71
N GLY A 16 2.67 -16.03 -29.24
CA GLY A 16 1.38 -16.51 -29.76
C GLY A 16 0.19 -15.65 -29.31
N TRP A 17 0.36 -14.33 -29.42
CA TRP A 17 -0.62 -13.29 -29.75
C TRP A 17 -2.12 -13.66 -29.68
N SER A 18 -2.84 -12.89 -28.85
CA SER A 18 -4.03 -12.14 -29.26
C SER A 18 -5.25 -12.94 -29.73
N MET A 19 -5.97 -13.52 -28.78
CA MET A 19 -7.43 -13.38 -28.68
C MET A 19 -7.86 -13.90 -27.32
N HIS A 20 -8.86 -13.25 -26.72
CA HIS A 20 -9.50 -13.62 -25.45
C HIS A 20 -8.90 -13.02 -24.17
N LEU A 21 -8.97 -11.69 -24.10
CA LEU A 21 -9.02 -10.95 -22.85
C LEU A 21 -10.45 -11.08 -22.27
N GLU A 22 -10.81 -12.26 -21.78
CA GLU A 22 -12.00 -12.43 -20.95
C GLU A 22 -11.61 -12.20 -19.49
N ALA A 23 -12.06 -11.05 -18.99
CA ALA A 23 -12.41 -10.78 -17.61
C ALA A 23 -11.57 -11.51 -16.55
N ALA A 24 -10.36 -10.99 -16.31
CA ALA A 24 -9.90 -10.98 -14.93
C ALA A 24 -10.92 -10.11 -14.18
N GLY A 25 -11.90 -10.75 -13.56
CA GLY A 25 -12.78 -10.11 -12.60
C GLY A 25 -11.87 -9.50 -11.54
N GLU A 26 -11.75 -8.18 -11.59
CA GLU A 26 -11.16 -7.38 -10.53
C GLU A 26 -12.10 -7.55 -9.33
N GLU A 27 -11.88 -8.59 -8.52
CA GLU A 27 -12.36 -8.60 -7.15
C GLU A 27 -11.60 -7.49 -6.43
N THR A 28 -12.03 -6.25 -6.68
CA THR A 28 -11.72 -5.13 -5.80
C THR A 28 -12.26 -5.54 -4.44
N ALA A 29 -11.36 -6.01 -3.57
CA ALA A 29 -11.68 -6.07 -2.16
C ALA A 29 -12.15 -4.66 -1.79
N GLN A 30 -13.46 -4.51 -1.57
CA GLN A 30 -14.07 -3.24 -1.23
C GLN A 30 -13.66 -2.95 0.21
N PHE A 31 -12.45 -2.43 0.39
CA PHE A 31 -11.96 -2.01 1.69
C PHE A 31 -12.84 -0.85 2.16
N GLU A 32 -13.56 -1.07 3.25
CA GLU A 32 -14.31 0.00 3.88
C GLU A 32 -13.33 1.10 4.28
N LYS A 33 -13.62 2.33 3.86
CA LYS A 33 -12.74 3.46 4.13
C LYS A 33 -12.75 3.73 5.64
N PRO A 34 -11.59 3.77 6.30
CA PRO A 34 -11.55 4.02 7.74
C PRO A 34 -12.14 5.40 8.07
N ILE A 35 -12.92 5.46 9.15
CA ILE A 35 -13.47 6.71 9.66
C ILE A 35 -12.53 7.24 10.74
N TRP A 36 -12.13 8.50 10.60
CA TRP A 36 -11.33 9.19 11.61
C TRP A 36 -12.20 10.16 12.40
N LEU A 37 -12.07 10.13 13.72
CA LEU A 37 -12.78 11.02 14.64
C LEU A 37 -11.81 11.94 15.38
N TYR A 38 -12.22 13.18 15.60
CA TYR A 38 -11.63 14.03 16.62
C TYR A 38 -11.86 13.45 18.02
N LYS A 39 -11.13 13.96 19.02
CA LYS A 39 -11.28 13.53 20.42
C LYS A 39 -12.69 13.75 20.99
N ASP A 40 -13.45 14.69 20.43
CA ASP A 40 -14.83 14.98 20.80
C ASP A 40 -15.86 14.06 20.11
N GLY A 41 -15.40 13.12 19.27
CA GLY A 41 -16.24 12.15 18.56
C GLY A 41 -16.80 12.65 17.22
N ARG A 42 -16.54 13.90 16.82
CA ARG A 42 -16.92 14.38 15.47
C ARG A 42 -16.03 13.75 14.40
N GLN A 43 -16.60 13.44 13.25
CA GLN A 43 -15.82 12.95 12.11
C GLN A 43 -14.87 14.03 11.59
N VAL A 44 -13.63 13.63 11.30
CA VAL A 44 -12.64 14.49 10.65
C VAL A 44 -13.01 14.63 9.17
N PRO A 45 -13.16 15.85 8.64
CA PRO A 45 -13.41 16.06 7.22
C PRO A 45 -12.30 15.46 6.36
N GLN A 46 -12.67 14.89 5.22
CA GLN A 46 -11.71 14.26 4.30
C GLN A 46 -10.61 15.22 3.86
N GLU A 47 -10.95 16.46 3.51
CA GLU A 47 -10.00 17.50 3.11
C GLU A 47 -8.97 17.80 4.23
N THR A 48 -9.40 17.71 5.49
CA THR A 48 -8.49 17.88 6.64
C THR A 48 -7.51 16.72 6.74
N LEU A 49 -7.98 15.47 6.55
CA LEU A 49 -7.12 14.29 6.54
C LEU A 49 -6.10 14.36 5.39
N GLU A 50 -6.53 14.79 4.21
CA GLU A 50 -5.65 14.97 3.03
C GLU A 50 -4.60 16.03 3.28
N THR A 51 -5.00 17.20 3.79
CA THR A 51 -4.06 18.29 4.11
C THR A 51 -3.01 17.84 5.12
N ILE A 52 -3.41 17.13 6.18
CA ILE A 52 -2.49 16.63 7.20
C ILE A 52 -1.57 15.53 6.62
N SER A 53 -2.12 14.62 5.81
CA SER A 53 -1.35 13.57 5.13
C SER A 53 -0.24 14.17 4.26
N ILE A 54 -0.56 15.21 3.49
CA ILE A 54 0.41 15.97 2.67
C ILE A 54 1.44 16.66 3.56
N ASN A 55 1.00 17.37 4.60
CA ASN A 55 1.91 18.09 5.50
C ASN A 55 2.88 17.17 6.25
N CYS A 56 2.43 15.97 6.62
CA CYS A 56 3.27 14.95 7.25
C CYS A 56 4.10 14.13 6.24
N GLY A 57 3.92 14.35 4.93
CA GLY A 57 4.67 13.66 3.88
C GLY A 57 4.37 12.16 3.77
N ILE A 58 3.16 11.72 4.15
CA ILE A 58 2.78 10.30 4.12
C ILE A 58 2.86 9.74 2.70
N GLU A 59 2.28 10.43 1.72
CA GLU A 59 2.27 9.99 0.32
C GLU A 59 3.69 9.87 -0.25
N ASP A 60 4.54 10.86 0.01
CA ASP A 60 5.94 10.84 -0.41
C ASP A 60 6.72 9.67 0.25
N ALA A 61 6.50 9.41 1.54
CA ALA A 61 7.15 8.31 2.23
C ALA A 61 6.66 6.94 1.73
N MET A 62 5.36 6.79 1.48
CA MET A 62 4.79 5.59 0.86
C MET A 62 5.37 5.36 -0.54
N ASN A 63 5.49 6.41 -1.34
CA ASN A 63 6.11 6.33 -2.67
C ASN A 63 7.57 5.88 -2.59
N ARG A 64 8.33 6.32 -1.58
CA ARG A 64 9.71 5.85 -1.36
C ARG A 64 9.75 4.37 -1.00
N VAL A 65 8.87 3.91 -0.12
CA VAL A 65 8.78 2.48 0.25
C VAL A 65 8.40 1.62 -0.96
N ALA A 66 7.40 2.04 -1.74
CA ALA A 66 6.93 1.31 -2.91
C ALA A 66 8.00 1.19 -4.02
N ASN A 67 8.92 2.16 -4.10
CA ASN A 67 9.98 2.21 -5.11
C ASN A 67 11.38 1.92 -4.55
N ALA A 68 11.48 1.48 -3.30
CA ALA A 68 12.77 1.23 -2.67
C ALA A 68 13.52 0.11 -3.36
N LYS A 69 14.82 0.32 -3.60
CA LYS A 69 15.73 -0.71 -4.12
C LYS A 69 16.44 -1.43 -2.99
N ASP A 70 17.22 -2.45 -3.34
CA ASP A 70 18.06 -3.18 -2.40
C ASP A 70 18.97 -2.22 -1.62
N GLY A 71 18.87 -2.25 -0.28
CA GLY A 71 19.61 -1.36 0.62
C GLY A 71 18.95 0.00 0.90
N GLU A 72 17.85 0.35 0.23
CA GLU A 72 17.12 1.61 0.45
C GLU A 72 15.83 1.43 1.26
N PHE A 73 15.33 0.18 1.36
CA PHE A 73 14.05 -0.11 2.01
C PHE A 73 13.99 0.31 3.48
N GLU A 74 15.04 0.04 4.26
CA GLU A 74 15.07 0.37 5.69
C GLU A 74 14.91 1.87 5.92
N ALA A 75 15.72 2.69 5.23
CA ALA A 75 15.61 4.14 5.30
C ALA A 75 14.26 4.68 4.77
N ALA A 76 13.70 4.06 3.71
CA ALA A 76 12.39 4.43 3.19
C ALA A 76 11.27 4.11 4.20
N PHE A 77 11.37 2.95 4.87
CA PHE A 77 10.42 2.53 5.89
C PHE A 77 10.51 3.40 7.16
N GLU A 78 11.72 3.75 7.60
CA GLU A 78 11.92 4.72 8.69
C GLU A 78 11.29 6.08 8.38
N ALA A 79 11.40 6.56 7.14
CA ALA A 79 10.74 7.80 6.73
C ALA A 79 9.20 7.69 6.81
N LEU A 80 8.63 6.53 6.47
CA LEU A 80 7.20 6.28 6.59
C LEU A 80 6.75 6.21 8.06
N LEU A 81 7.54 5.60 8.94
CA LEU A 81 7.27 5.59 10.38
C LEU A 81 7.25 7.02 10.94
N ALA A 82 8.24 7.85 10.60
CA ALA A 82 8.29 9.24 11.03
C ALA A 82 7.08 10.05 10.51
N ALA A 83 6.69 9.85 9.25
CA ALA A 83 5.49 10.48 8.69
C ALA A 83 4.21 10.01 9.42
N SER A 84 4.11 8.72 9.75
CA SER A 84 3.01 8.16 10.53
C SER A 84 2.95 8.73 11.95
N GLU A 85 4.09 8.89 12.62
CA GLU A 85 4.18 9.55 13.93
C GLU A 85 3.68 11.01 13.88
N CYS A 86 4.06 11.76 12.84
CA CYS A 86 3.54 13.10 12.59
C CYS A 86 2.00 13.08 12.46
N PHE A 87 1.45 12.18 11.66
CA PHE A 87 -0.01 12.07 11.49
C PHE A 87 -0.71 11.69 12.80
N ASN A 88 -0.15 10.73 13.54
CA ASN A 88 -0.69 10.27 14.82
C ASN A 88 -0.64 11.34 15.91
N ALA A 89 0.29 12.31 15.83
CA ALA A 89 0.38 13.42 16.78
C ALA A 89 -0.87 14.32 16.79
N TYR A 90 -1.67 14.33 15.71
CA TYR A 90 -2.96 15.03 15.66
C TYR A 90 -4.03 14.37 16.56
N GLY A 91 -3.80 13.13 16.99
CA GLY A 91 -4.60 12.46 18.02
C GLY A 91 -6.01 12.08 17.58
N PHE A 92 -6.19 11.77 16.30
CA PHE A 92 -7.45 11.23 15.76
C PHE A 92 -7.64 9.78 16.20
N LYS A 93 -8.90 9.39 16.38
CA LYS A 93 -9.30 8.00 16.61
C LYS A 93 -9.75 7.37 15.30
N GLN A 94 -9.07 6.31 14.86
CA GLN A 94 -9.55 5.48 13.76
C GLN A 94 -10.67 4.56 14.27
N VAL A 95 -11.72 4.39 13.48
CA VAL A 95 -12.83 3.48 13.74
C VAL A 95 -13.00 2.60 12.51
N SER A 96 -12.96 1.27 12.69
CA SER A 96 -13.35 0.33 11.65
C SER A 96 -14.88 0.19 11.66
N THR A 97 -15.46 0.01 10.48
CA THR A 97 -16.91 -0.19 10.28
C THR A 97 -17.37 -1.61 10.61
N GLU A 98 -16.47 -2.47 11.12
CA GLU A 98 -16.72 -3.88 11.45
C GLU A 98 -17.51 -4.10 12.76
N GLU A 99 -17.81 -3.06 13.55
CA GLU A 99 -18.69 -3.19 14.72
C GLU A 99 -20.15 -2.87 14.36
N LYS A 100 -20.83 -3.82 13.71
CA LYS A 100 -22.30 -3.86 13.75
C LYS A 100 -22.88 -5.27 13.75
#